data_AF-A0A2D0NCP6-F1
#
_entry.id   AF-A0A2D0NCP6-F1
#
_cell.length_a   1.000
_cell.length_b   1.000
_cell.length_c   1.000
_cell.angle_alpha   90.00
_cell.angle_beta   90.00
_cell.angle_gamma   90.00
#
_symmetry.space_group_name_H-M   'P 1'
#
loop_
_entity.id
_entity.type
_entity.pdbx_description
1 polymer ?
#
loop_
_entity_poly.entity_id
_entity_poly.type
_entity_poly.pdbx_seq_one_letter_code
_entity_poly.pdbx_strand_id
1 'polypeptide(L)'
;MYNYSPFLDSKETVGMITAEPTIGFTGNFDPQGVPGESVPPHRQRANYNRRRCLAMRRQLSQNQRNYTDLHEWLKEKRRQGQMVMGPGFEYLMDFRYKINTCCHHALFREHLNSNSKEFIGAHTCKHKLCAVCNAQRAKKVRRTWWNFFEAYPDLIRQYDFMHLTLTVPHDEANSFRGRRWYADELMKEFNYMRKKAFWKKMVYAGEFGVEVTKNENGLHIHIHALLLVHKSLQNRNSLHRQILLAWNMQTAGSGQRNALTAAEKASILKGNSLMTQADVNGLSPDGATLIGLESLYLRSDQEKRGYRYDERSGSWKRYVRPEDGFDTFLGGIMECIKYHFQPMAMYEDGTLDFELITEILPAIKGKPLYRKFGAFHAGTKNAHPGAKTLNVNYKPDESGAEMAEDMANLGHEEVIDPESGEPVLREEYRYLVVSLAKVRVDPNDDLRIKFDKNVAPKYLDNAYTAFDALVEMDMMARARQRAIKNKFIKPKKARSCLKQKSSATSALTP
;
A
#
# COMPACT_ATOMS: atom_id res chain seq x y z
N MET A 1 2.15 51.16 -18.82
CA MET A 1 2.34 50.29 -17.64
C MET A 1 1.39 49.11 -17.80
N TYR A 2 1.95 47.91 -17.80
CA TYR A 2 1.46 46.76 -18.55
C TYR A 2 0.23 46.06 -17.93
N ASN A 3 -0.68 45.71 -18.84
CA ASN A 3 -1.81 44.79 -18.74
C ASN A 3 -1.41 43.41 -18.16
N TYR A 4 -2.35 42.70 -17.53
CA TYR A 4 -2.76 41.37 -18.02
C TYR A 4 -4.15 40.97 -17.48
N SER A 5 -5.09 40.86 -18.42
CA SER A 5 -6.40 40.21 -18.31
C SER A 5 -6.25 38.69 -18.58
N PRO A 6 -7.27 37.86 -18.31
CA PRO A 6 -7.18 36.41 -18.12
C PRO A 6 -7.06 35.65 -19.44
N PHE A 7 -6.41 34.48 -19.39
CA PHE A 7 -6.43 33.49 -20.47
C PHE A 7 -7.33 32.31 -20.06
N LEU A 8 -8.50 32.27 -20.68
CA LEU A 8 -9.19 31.03 -21.05
C LEU A 8 -8.65 30.56 -22.41
N ASP A 9 -8.58 29.23 -22.54
CA ASP A 9 -8.53 28.41 -23.76
C ASP A 9 -7.50 28.70 -24.86
N SER A 10 -6.58 27.75 -25.05
CA SER A 10 -6.77 26.71 -26.07
C SER A 10 -5.49 25.88 -26.23
N LYS A 11 -5.64 24.56 -26.10
CA LYS A 11 -5.13 23.56 -27.06
C LYS A 11 -5.48 22.18 -26.54
N GLU A 12 -6.43 21.59 -27.24
CA GLU A 12 -6.61 20.16 -27.47
C GLU A 12 -5.41 19.33 -27.05
N THR A 13 -5.53 18.66 -25.90
CA THR A 13 -4.81 17.42 -25.66
C THR A 13 -5.85 16.32 -25.72
N VAL A 14 -5.89 15.63 -26.86
CA VAL A 14 -6.47 14.30 -26.99
C VAL A 14 -5.59 13.38 -26.15
N GLY A 15 -5.90 13.34 -24.87
CA GLY A 15 -5.30 12.47 -23.88
C GLY A 15 -6.31 12.40 -22.77
N MET A 16 -6.96 11.24 -22.63
CA MET A 16 -7.82 10.98 -21.48
C MET A 16 -6.99 11.25 -20.22
N ILE A 17 -7.20 12.40 -19.60
CA ILE A 17 -6.93 12.59 -18.18
C ILE A 17 -7.90 11.60 -17.53
N THR A 18 -7.43 10.36 -17.34
CA THR A 18 -8.06 9.50 -16.35
C THR A 18 -7.92 10.29 -15.07
N ALA A 19 -9.05 10.72 -14.50
CA ALA A 19 -9.11 11.14 -13.11
C ALA A 19 -8.12 10.28 -12.34
N GLU A 20 -7.25 10.93 -11.55
CA GLU A 20 -6.32 10.24 -10.66
C GLU A 20 -6.99 8.97 -10.17
N PRO A 21 -6.30 7.81 -10.15
CA PRO A 21 -6.84 6.68 -9.43
C PRO A 21 -6.90 7.16 -7.99
N THR A 22 -8.03 7.74 -7.62
CA THR A 22 -8.38 8.04 -6.27
C THR A 22 -8.05 6.71 -5.61
N ILE A 23 -7.17 6.73 -4.63
CA ILE A 23 -7.24 5.73 -3.58
C ILE A 23 -8.56 5.97 -2.79
N GLY A 24 -9.58 6.58 -3.40
CA GLY A 24 -10.97 6.27 -3.16
C GLY A 24 -11.07 4.76 -3.11
N PHE A 25 -11.41 4.28 -1.92
CA PHE A 25 -12.72 3.68 -1.69
C PHE A 25 -13.39 3.12 -2.95
N THR A 26 -12.68 2.32 -3.75
CA THR A 26 -13.24 1.51 -4.84
C THR A 26 -13.73 0.19 -4.26
N GLY A 27 -14.43 0.33 -3.14
CA GLY A 27 -15.71 -0.29 -2.97
C GLY A 27 -16.64 0.86 -2.61
N ASN A 28 -17.12 1.62 -3.59
CA ASN A 28 -18.43 2.22 -3.42
C ASN A 28 -19.34 1.00 -3.27
N PHE A 29 -19.62 0.60 -2.02
CA PHE A 29 -21.00 0.22 -1.74
C PHE A 29 -21.78 1.44 -2.20
N ASP A 30 -22.59 1.24 -3.22
CA ASP A 30 -23.58 2.22 -3.61
C ASP A 30 -24.82 1.87 -2.78
N PRO A 31 -25.00 2.43 -1.57
CA PRO A 31 -26.17 2.16 -0.75
C PRO A 31 -27.44 2.79 -1.33
N GLN A 32 -27.36 3.46 -2.49
CA GLN A 32 -28.46 4.22 -3.07
C GLN A 32 -28.69 3.91 -4.55
N GLY A 33 -28.37 2.69 -4.98
CA GLY A 33 -28.93 2.16 -6.22
C GLY A 33 -30.45 2.20 -6.13
N VAL A 34 -31.07 2.98 -7.02
CA VAL A 34 -32.51 2.95 -7.35
C VAL A 34 -33.00 1.50 -7.28
N PRO A 35 -34.18 1.20 -6.71
CA PRO A 35 -34.70 -0.17 -6.61
C PRO A 35 -34.93 -0.74 -8.01
N GLY A 36 -33.85 -1.20 -8.63
CA GLY A 36 -33.84 -2.00 -9.84
C GLY A 36 -34.20 -3.43 -9.46
N GLU A 37 -34.72 -4.15 -10.44
CA GLU A 37 -35.03 -5.56 -10.34
C GLU A 37 -33.91 -6.33 -9.62
N SER A 38 -34.29 -7.18 -8.67
CA SER A 38 -33.34 -7.97 -7.90
C SER A 38 -32.53 -8.86 -8.84
N VAL A 39 -31.28 -8.48 -9.11
CA VAL A 39 -30.36 -9.28 -9.92
C VAL A 39 -30.22 -10.67 -9.27
N PRO A 40 -30.40 -11.79 -10.01
CA PRO A 40 -30.27 -13.13 -9.44
C PRO A 40 -28.92 -13.33 -8.72
N PRO A 41 -28.87 -14.07 -7.59
CA PRO A 41 -27.64 -14.24 -6.81
C PRO A 41 -26.43 -14.73 -7.61
N HIS A 42 -26.63 -15.68 -8.55
CA HIS A 42 -25.55 -16.18 -9.41
C HIS A 42 -24.95 -15.08 -10.30
N ARG A 43 -25.78 -14.17 -10.84
CA ARG A 43 -25.31 -13.03 -11.64
C ARG A 43 -24.58 -12.01 -10.78
N GLN A 44 -25.02 -11.77 -9.54
CA GLN A 44 -24.29 -10.91 -8.62
C GLN A 44 -22.89 -11.46 -8.34
N ARG A 45 -22.78 -12.77 -8.11
CA ARG A 45 -21.50 -13.46 -7.93
C ARG A 45 -20.62 -13.40 -9.18
N ALA A 46 -21.19 -13.67 -10.36
CA ALA A 46 -20.48 -13.55 -11.64
C ALA A 46 -19.95 -12.13 -11.86
N ASN A 47 -20.77 -11.11 -11.61
CA ASN A 47 -20.39 -9.71 -11.74
C ASN A 47 -19.32 -9.29 -10.73
N TYR A 48 -19.40 -9.76 -9.49
CA TYR A 48 -18.33 -9.58 -8.52
C TYR A 48 -17.00 -10.19 -9.01
N ASN A 49 -17.06 -11.42 -9.53
CA ASN A 49 -15.91 -12.15 -10.05
C ASN A 49 -15.25 -11.41 -11.23
N ARG A 50 -16.05 -10.98 -12.20
CA ARG A 50 -15.63 -10.21 -13.38
C ARG A 50 -15.01 -8.87 -13.00
N ARG A 51 -15.62 -8.13 -12.08
CA ARG A 51 -15.07 -6.88 -11.52
C ARG A 51 -13.73 -7.11 -10.81
N ARG A 52 -13.59 -8.22 -10.08
CA ARG A 52 -12.32 -8.61 -9.44
C ARG A 52 -11.23 -8.87 -10.47
N CYS A 53 -11.55 -9.57 -11.56
CA CYS A 53 -10.62 -9.80 -12.67
C CYS A 53 -10.18 -8.47 -13.31
N LEU A 54 -11.14 -7.58 -13.61
CA LEU A 54 -10.88 -6.26 -14.19
C LEU A 54 -9.99 -5.40 -13.28
N ALA A 55 -10.27 -5.37 -11.97
CA ALA A 55 -9.47 -4.64 -11.01
C ALA A 55 -8.01 -5.14 -10.99
N MET A 56 -7.79 -6.46 -10.98
CA MET A 56 -6.45 -7.02 -11.08
C MET A 56 -5.77 -6.71 -12.42
N ARG A 57 -6.52 -6.73 -13.53
CA ARG A 57 -6.00 -6.39 -14.86
C ARG A 57 -5.55 -4.92 -14.95
N ARG A 58 -6.30 -3.99 -14.35
CA ARG A 58 -5.95 -2.56 -14.26
C ARG A 58 -4.65 -2.36 -13.49
N GLN A 59 -4.51 -3.01 -12.33
CA GLN A 59 -3.28 -2.95 -11.53
C GLN A 59 -2.09 -3.60 -12.26
N LEU A 60 -2.32 -4.64 -13.07
CA LEU A 60 -1.29 -5.22 -13.92
C LEU A 60 -0.87 -4.24 -15.04
N SER A 61 -1.81 -3.49 -15.63
CA SER A 61 -1.45 -2.44 -16.59
C SER A 61 -0.55 -1.38 -15.96
N GLN A 62 -0.80 -0.98 -14.72
CA GLN A 62 0.11 -0.07 -13.99
C GLN A 62 1.49 -0.68 -13.84
N ASN A 63 1.60 -1.97 -13.46
CA ASN A 63 2.91 -2.64 -13.40
C ASN A 63 3.63 -2.69 -14.77
N GLN A 64 2.89 -2.83 -15.86
CA GLN A 64 3.46 -2.82 -17.22
C GLN A 64 4.02 -1.43 -17.57
N ARG A 65 3.30 -0.35 -17.22
CA ARG A 65 3.82 1.03 -17.33
C ARG A 65 5.08 1.21 -16.48
N ASN A 66 5.00 0.90 -15.19
CA ASN A 66 6.14 0.98 -14.26
C ASN A 66 7.36 0.20 -14.75
N TYR A 67 7.17 -0.95 -15.41
CA TYR A 67 8.26 -1.74 -15.99
C TYR A 67 8.92 -1.02 -17.18
N THR A 68 8.12 -0.46 -18.08
CA THR A 68 8.60 0.31 -19.24
C THR A 68 9.31 1.57 -18.79
N ASP A 69 8.71 2.34 -17.89
CA ASP A 69 9.26 3.59 -17.36
C ASP A 69 10.61 3.34 -16.67
N LEU A 70 10.70 2.27 -15.88
CA LEU A 70 11.96 1.87 -15.25
C LEU A 70 13.02 1.46 -16.28
N HIS A 71 12.62 0.78 -17.34
CA HIS A 71 13.53 0.37 -18.40
C HIS A 71 14.09 1.57 -19.17
N GLU A 72 13.24 2.55 -19.50
CA GLU A 72 13.67 3.78 -20.16
C GLU A 72 14.53 4.65 -19.23
N TRP A 73 14.16 4.78 -17.95
CA TRP A 73 14.97 5.47 -16.95
C TRP A 73 16.37 4.86 -16.82
N LEU A 74 16.49 3.53 -16.80
CA LEU A 74 17.79 2.84 -16.76
C LEU A 74 18.63 3.05 -18.02
N LYS A 75 18.00 3.11 -19.20
CA LYS A 75 18.70 3.45 -20.45
C LYS A 75 19.23 4.87 -20.42
N GLU A 76 18.42 5.82 -19.93
CA GLU A 76 18.80 7.22 -19.85
C GLU A 76 19.97 7.42 -18.89
N LYS A 77 19.91 6.85 -17.68
CA LYS A 77 21.04 6.88 -16.73
C LYS A 77 22.32 6.28 -17.33
N ARG A 78 22.21 5.23 -18.17
CA ARG A 78 23.36 4.68 -18.90
C ARG A 78 23.88 5.66 -19.95
N ARG A 79 23.01 6.30 -20.74
CA ARG A 79 23.39 7.30 -21.76
C ARG A 79 24.14 8.48 -21.14
N GLN A 80 23.71 8.90 -19.95
CA GLN A 80 24.32 9.98 -19.18
C GLN A 80 25.63 9.57 -18.47
N GLY A 81 26.07 8.31 -18.56
CA GLY A 81 27.21 7.81 -17.77
C GLY A 81 26.95 7.70 -16.26
N GLN A 82 25.71 7.96 -15.81
CA GLN A 82 25.28 7.90 -14.41
C GLN A 82 24.72 6.51 -14.07
N MET A 83 25.43 5.45 -14.46
CA MET A 83 24.91 4.11 -14.26
C MET A 83 24.77 3.82 -12.76
N VAL A 84 23.57 3.45 -12.33
CA VAL A 84 23.33 3.08 -10.93
C VAL A 84 24.12 1.81 -10.65
N MET A 85 25.04 1.89 -9.68
CA MET A 85 25.88 0.78 -9.26
C MET A 85 25.60 0.41 -7.81
N GLY A 86 26.06 -0.77 -7.41
CA GLY A 86 25.96 -1.25 -6.03
C GLY A 86 24.58 -1.79 -5.65
N PRO A 87 24.28 -1.88 -4.34
CA PRO A 87 23.10 -2.56 -3.84
C PRO A 87 21.78 -2.00 -4.39
N GLY A 88 21.67 -0.68 -4.56
CA GLY A 88 20.47 -0.02 -5.10
C GLY A 88 20.07 -0.56 -6.47
N PHE A 89 21.04 -0.80 -7.36
CA PHE A 89 20.81 -1.37 -8.68
C PHE A 89 20.27 -2.81 -8.60
N GLU A 90 20.84 -3.65 -7.73
CA GLU A 90 20.37 -5.03 -7.54
C GLU A 90 18.92 -5.08 -7.08
N TYR A 91 18.55 -4.21 -6.12
CA TYR A 91 17.17 -4.10 -5.66
C TYR A 91 16.21 -3.60 -6.72
N LEU A 92 16.65 -2.64 -7.53
CA LEU A 92 15.85 -2.11 -8.62
C LEU A 92 15.62 -3.16 -9.71
N MET A 93 16.63 -3.98 -10.00
CA MET A 93 16.52 -5.10 -10.94
C MET A 93 15.63 -6.22 -10.40
N ASP A 94 15.69 -6.55 -9.10
CA ASP A 94 14.73 -7.47 -8.48
C ASP A 94 13.31 -6.89 -8.57
N PHE A 95 13.11 -5.60 -8.25
CA PHE A 95 11.82 -4.95 -8.39
C PHE A 95 11.26 -5.04 -9.82
N ARG A 96 12.06 -4.66 -10.83
CA ARG A 96 11.73 -4.77 -12.26
C ARG A 96 11.29 -6.19 -12.62
N TYR A 97 12.04 -7.17 -12.14
CA TYR A 97 11.73 -8.58 -12.35
C TYR A 97 10.42 -9.01 -11.67
N LYS A 98 10.20 -8.57 -10.43
CA LYS A 98 9.00 -8.89 -9.63
C LYS A 98 7.73 -8.32 -10.26
N ILE A 99 7.74 -7.08 -10.76
CA ILE A 99 6.56 -6.49 -11.40
C ILE A 99 6.25 -7.13 -12.76
N ASN A 100 7.27 -7.52 -13.53
CA ASN A 100 7.10 -8.20 -14.81
C ASN A 100 6.54 -9.63 -14.68
N THR A 101 6.81 -10.29 -13.56
CA THR A 101 6.34 -11.67 -13.30
C THR A 101 5.06 -11.74 -12.48
N CYS A 102 4.59 -10.62 -11.93
CA CYS A 102 3.34 -10.56 -11.18
C CYS A 102 2.15 -10.84 -12.10
N CYS A 103 1.20 -11.68 -11.67
CA CYS A 103 0.02 -12.10 -12.44
C CYS A 103 0.30 -12.76 -13.79
N HIS A 104 1.53 -13.24 -14.01
CA HIS A 104 1.85 -14.02 -15.23
C HIS A 104 1.15 -15.39 -15.25
N HIS A 105 0.75 -15.89 -14.08
CA HIS A 105 -0.10 -17.06 -13.94
C HIS A 105 -1.36 -16.61 -13.19
N ALA A 106 -2.47 -16.55 -13.90
CA ALA A 106 -3.80 -16.35 -13.38
C ALA A 106 -4.63 -17.61 -13.65
N LEU A 107 -5.30 -18.10 -12.62
CA LEU A 107 -6.12 -19.29 -12.63
C LEU A 107 -7.56 -18.89 -12.95
N PHE A 108 -8.15 -19.62 -13.89
CA PHE A 108 -9.54 -19.53 -14.26
C PHE A 108 -10.19 -20.90 -14.20
N ARG A 109 -11.50 -20.91 -13.97
CA ARG A 109 -12.40 -22.02 -14.24
C ARG A 109 -13.15 -21.69 -15.54
N GLU A 110 -13.15 -22.60 -16.50
CA GLU A 110 -13.92 -22.49 -17.74
C GLU A 110 -15.06 -23.48 -17.68
N HIS A 111 -16.29 -22.98 -17.86
CA HIS A 111 -17.50 -23.80 -17.93
C HIS A 111 -17.73 -24.18 -19.39
N LEU A 112 -17.80 -25.49 -19.67
CA LEU A 112 -17.80 -26.01 -21.04
C LEU A 112 -19.13 -25.74 -21.75
N ASN A 113 -20.25 -25.82 -21.03
CA ASN A 113 -21.59 -25.65 -21.61
C ASN A 113 -21.87 -24.20 -22.03
N SER A 114 -21.48 -23.23 -21.20
CA SER A 114 -21.70 -21.80 -21.47
C SER A 114 -20.50 -21.09 -22.09
N ASN A 115 -19.33 -21.75 -22.13
CA ASN A 115 -18.03 -21.15 -22.46
C ASN A 115 -17.65 -19.95 -21.55
N SER A 116 -18.33 -19.81 -20.41
CA SER A 116 -18.08 -18.75 -19.45
C SER A 116 -16.80 -19.01 -18.66
N LYS A 117 -16.21 -17.94 -18.13
CA LYS A 117 -14.93 -17.98 -17.42
C LYS A 117 -15.08 -17.30 -16.07
N GLU A 118 -14.70 -18.01 -15.03
CA GLU A 118 -14.64 -17.51 -13.67
C GLU A 118 -13.17 -17.32 -13.28
N PHE A 119 -12.80 -16.10 -12.91
CA PHE A 119 -11.47 -15.79 -12.39
C PHE A 119 -11.33 -16.34 -10.97
N ILE A 120 -10.41 -17.25 -10.70
CA ILE A 120 -10.24 -17.85 -9.35
C ILE A 120 -9.21 -17.07 -8.53
N GLY A 121 -8.05 -16.79 -9.13
CA GLY A 121 -6.97 -16.06 -8.47
C GLY A 121 -5.75 -15.89 -9.38
N ALA A 122 -4.72 -15.21 -8.89
CA ALA A 122 -3.46 -15.11 -9.64
C ALA A 122 -2.25 -15.11 -8.71
N HIS A 123 -1.15 -15.64 -9.20
CA HIS A 123 0.13 -15.57 -8.51
C HIS A 123 0.62 -14.11 -8.46
N THR A 124 0.88 -13.61 -7.26
CA THR A 124 1.37 -12.25 -7.00
C THR A 124 2.83 -12.25 -6.52
N CYS A 125 3.64 -11.26 -6.91
CA CYS A 125 5.07 -11.23 -6.55
C CYS A 125 5.39 -10.81 -5.10
N LYS A 126 4.38 -10.33 -4.37
CA LYS A 126 4.42 -9.83 -2.99
C LYS A 126 5.37 -8.63 -2.74
N HIS A 127 5.89 -8.00 -3.80
CA HIS A 127 6.74 -6.82 -3.68
C HIS A 127 5.96 -5.61 -3.15
N LYS A 128 6.54 -4.82 -2.25
CA LYS A 128 5.87 -3.68 -1.58
C LYS A 128 5.45 -2.57 -2.56
N LEU A 129 6.26 -2.33 -3.59
CA LEU A 129 6.01 -1.32 -4.63
C LEU A 129 5.24 -1.84 -5.85
N CYS A 130 4.82 -3.12 -5.85
CA CYS A 130 4.05 -3.68 -6.96
C CYS A 130 2.59 -3.26 -6.83
N ALA A 131 2.04 -2.58 -7.84
CA ALA A 131 0.68 -2.03 -7.82
C ALA A 131 -0.37 -3.11 -7.50
N VAL A 132 -0.27 -4.27 -8.16
CA VAL A 132 -1.12 -5.44 -7.88
C VAL A 132 -1.02 -5.89 -6.43
N CYS A 133 0.21 -6.10 -5.92
CA CYS A 133 0.41 -6.64 -4.58
C CYS A 133 -0.02 -5.65 -3.50
N ASN A 134 0.15 -4.37 -3.78
CA ASN A 134 -0.21 -3.30 -2.89
C ASN A 134 -1.74 -3.13 -2.81
N ALA A 135 -2.44 -3.17 -3.94
CA ALA A 135 -3.91 -3.19 -3.99
C ALA A 135 -4.50 -4.41 -3.24
N GLN A 136 -3.91 -5.59 -3.42
CA GLN A 136 -4.34 -6.80 -2.69
C GLN A 136 -4.08 -6.68 -1.18
N ARG A 137 -2.95 -6.07 -0.78
CA ARG A 137 -2.67 -5.79 0.63
C ARG A 137 -3.67 -4.80 1.21
N ALA A 138 -3.96 -3.71 0.50
CA ALA A 138 -4.95 -2.72 0.89
C ALA A 138 -6.32 -3.35 1.13
N LYS A 139 -6.78 -4.20 0.18
CA LYS A 139 -8.03 -4.96 0.32
C LYS A 139 -8.01 -5.85 1.56
N LYS A 140 -6.92 -6.61 1.76
CA LYS A 140 -6.80 -7.53 2.90
C LYS A 140 -6.80 -6.78 4.24
N VAL A 141 -5.99 -5.72 4.35
CA VAL A 141 -5.93 -4.86 5.55
C VAL A 141 -7.32 -4.28 5.85
N ARG A 142 -8.02 -3.76 4.84
CA ARG A 142 -9.38 -3.22 5.01
C ARG A 142 -10.34 -4.26 5.58
N ARG A 143 -10.40 -5.45 4.98
CA ARG A 143 -11.25 -6.55 5.45
C ARG A 143 -10.89 -6.97 6.87
N THR A 144 -9.60 -7.09 7.18
CA THR A 144 -9.14 -7.42 8.53
C THR A 144 -9.63 -6.41 9.57
N TRP A 145 -9.50 -5.11 9.29
CA TRP A 145 -9.96 -4.08 10.22
C TRP A 145 -11.48 -3.97 10.28
N TRP A 146 -12.17 -4.18 9.17
CA TRP A 146 -13.64 -4.26 9.11
C TRP A 146 -14.15 -5.32 10.07
N ASN A 147 -13.76 -6.58 9.83
CA ASN A 147 -14.23 -7.72 10.61
C ASN A 147 -13.85 -7.58 12.09
N PHE A 148 -12.68 -6.98 12.37
CA PHE A 148 -12.25 -6.72 13.73
C PHE A 148 -13.20 -5.74 14.45
N PHE A 149 -13.49 -4.58 13.87
CA PHE A 149 -14.35 -3.60 14.54
C PHE A 149 -15.82 -3.99 14.53
N GLU A 150 -16.26 -4.79 13.56
CA GLU A 150 -17.58 -5.41 13.55
C GLU A 150 -17.73 -6.41 14.70
N ALA A 151 -16.70 -7.24 14.95
CA ALA A 151 -16.69 -8.19 16.06
C ALA A 151 -16.52 -7.54 17.44
N TYR A 152 -15.95 -6.32 17.50
CA TYR A 152 -15.65 -5.63 18.75
C TYR A 152 -16.17 -4.17 18.76
N PRO A 153 -17.50 -3.97 18.66
CA PRO A 153 -18.10 -2.64 18.55
C PRO A 153 -17.88 -1.78 19.80
N ASP A 154 -17.64 -2.41 20.96
CA ASP A 154 -17.34 -1.69 22.20
C ASP A 154 -16.07 -0.86 22.13
N LEU A 155 -15.11 -1.22 21.29
CA LEU A 155 -13.91 -0.39 21.07
C LEU A 155 -14.29 0.97 20.47
N ILE A 156 -15.26 1.01 19.56
CA ILE A 156 -15.79 2.26 18.97
C ILE A 156 -16.50 3.10 20.04
N ARG A 157 -17.20 2.44 20.96
CA ARG A 157 -17.92 3.11 22.05
C ARG A 157 -16.97 3.70 23.10
N GLN A 158 -15.95 2.96 23.49
CA GLN A 158 -15.07 3.31 24.62
C GLN A 158 -13.91 4.24 24.26
N TYR A 159 -13.50 4.26 22.98
CA TYR A 159 -12.29 4.97 22.55
C TYR A 159 -12.55 6.00 21.45
N ASP A 160 -11.83 7.11 21.54
CA ASP A 160 -11.67 8.05 20.43
C ASP A 160 -10.56 7.56 19.49
N PHE A 161 -10.78 7.82 18.20
CA PHE A 161 -9.85 7.42 17.16
C PHE A 161 -9.16 8.67 16.62
N MET A 162 -7.84 8.66 16.68
CA MET A 162 -7.03 9.80 16.27
C MET A 162 -5.95 9.37 15.27
N HIS A 163 -5.70 10.22 14.28
CA HIS A 163 -4.58 10.13 13.36
C HIS A 163 -3.43 10.98 13.89
N LEU A 164 -2.34 10.32 14.28
CA LEU A 164 -1.10 10.93 14.72
C LEU A 164 -0.07 10.91 13.59
N THR A 165 0.47 12.08 13.23
CA THR A 165 1.59 12.22 12.31
C THR A 165 2.79 12.80 13.05
N LEU A 166 3.91 12.07 13.06
CA LEU A 166 5.17 12.52 13.66
C LEU A 166 6.23 12.72 12.57
N THR A 167 6.98 13.82 12.70
CA THR A 167 8.17 14.12 11.92
C THR A 167 9.34 14.45 12.85
N VAL A 168 10.53 14.59 12.29
CA VAL A 168 11.76 15.01 12.99
C VAL A 168 12.38 16.21 12.29
N PRO A 169 13.13 17.06 13.02
CA PRO A 169 13.93 18.11 12.41
C PRO A 169 15.06 17.49 11.56
N HIS A 170 15.47 18.21 10.52
CA HIS A 170 16.62 17.87 9.69
C HIS A 170 17.80 18.79 9.99
N ASP A 171 19.02 18.28 9.81
CA ASP A 171 20.26 19.07 9.78
C ASP A 171 20.55 19.64 8.37
N GLU A 172 21.62 20.43 8.24
CA GLU A 172 22.13 20.97 6.96
C GLU A 172 22.37 19.89 5.90
N ALA A 173 22.67 18.66 6.33
CA ALA A 173 22.87 17.52 5.45
C ALA A 173 21.56 16.79 5.11
N ASN A 174 20.40 17.39 5.44
CA ASN A 174 19.07 16.83 5.20
C ASN A 174 18.91 15.46 5.85
N SER A 175 19.42 15.36 7.07
CA SER A 175 19.60 14.11 7.81
C SER A 175 19.05 14.27 9.24
N PHE A 176 18.75 13.16 9.88
CA PHE A 176 18.43 13.14 11.31
C PHE A 176 19.56 12.42 12.05
N ARG A 177 20.29 13.17 12.90
CA ARG A 177 21.46 12.66 13.64
C ARG A 177 22.55 12.11 12.73
N GLY A 178 22.88 12.83 11.65
CA GLY A 178 23.89 12.43 10.67
C GLY A 178 23.47 11.27 9.77
N ARG A 179 22.20 10.86 9.77
CA ARG A 179 21.69 9.76 8.95
C ARG A 179 20.68 10.25 7.94
N ARG A 180 20.98 10.01 6.66
CA ARG A 180 20.06 10.28 5.54
C ARG A 180 18.82 9.39 5.59
N TRP A 181 19.00 8.09 5.86
CA TRP A 181 17.89 7.19 6.20
C TRP A 181 17.75 7.08 7.71
N TYR A 182 16.66 7.60 8.26
CA TYR A 182 16.45 7.71 9.71
C TYR A 182 15.14 7.12 10.22
N ALA A 183 14.48 6.26 9.42
CA ALA A 183 13.23 5.60 9.83
C ALA A 183 13.42 4.73 11.09
N ASP A 184 14.59 4.11 11.27
CA ASP A 184 14.85 3.23 12.41
C ASP A 184 14.95 4.04 13.72
N GLU A 185 15.63 5.19 13.67
CA GLU A 185 15.72 6.15 14.77
C GLU A 185 14.33 6.70 15.10
N LEU A 186 13.58 7.11 14.09
CA LEU A 186 12.21 7.63 14.24
C LEU A 186 11.30 6.61 14.95
N MET A 187 11.34 5.35 14.51
CA MET A 187 10.59 4.25 15.14
C MET A 187 11.06 3.97 16.58
N LYS A 188 12.37 4.09 16.84
CA LYS A 188 12.96 3.91 18.17
C LYS A 188 12.47 4.99 19.13
N GLU A 189 12.53 6.27 18.72
CA GLU A 189 12.01 7.38 19.52
C GLU A 189 10.52 7.24 19.77
N PHE A 190 9.74 6.87 18.73
CA PHE A 190 8.30 6.62 18.91
C PHE A 190 8.04 5.54 19.94
N ASN A 191 8.82 4.44 19.90
CA ASN A 191 8.73 3.40 20.91
C ASN A 191 9.09 3.90 22.32
N TYR A 192 10.06 4.79 22.48
CA TYR A 192 10.37 5.38 23.78
C TYR A 192 9.26 6.29 24.29
N MET A 193 8.66 7.13 23.45
CA MET A 193 7.51 7.95 23.83
C MET A 193 6.37 7.07 24.35
N ARG A 194 6.07 5.97 23.64
CA ARG A 194 4.99 5.03 24.02
C ARG A 194 5.21 4.34 25.37
N LYS A 195 6.42 4.36 25.92
CA LYS A 195 6.72 3.82 27.25
C LYS A 195 6.44 4.80 28.39
N LYS A 196 6.27 6.10 28.09
CA LYS A 196 6.02 7.14 29.10
C LYS A 196 4.66 6.94 29.78
N ALA A 197 4.55 7.38 31.03
CA ALA A 197 3.37 7.18 31.86
C ALA A 197 2.10 7.80 31.24
N PHE A 198 2.20 9.02 30.71
CA PHE A 198 1.05 9.68 30.08
C PHE A 198 0.51 8.88 28.90
N TRP A 199 1.40 8.29 28.09
CA TRP A 199 1.01 7.51 26.93
C TRP A 199 0.21 6.29 27.37
N LYS A 200 0.76 5.52 28.32
CA LYS A 200 0.10 4.32 28.84
C LYS A 200 -1.25 4.63 29.50
N LYS A 201 -1.40 5.81 30.09
CA LYS A 201 -2.65 6.27 30.70
C LYS A 201 -3.70 6.64 29.64
N MET A 202 -3.29 7.29 28.55
CA MET A 202 -4.22 7.90 27.59
C MET A 202 -4.50 7.04 26.37
N VAL A 203 -3.52 6.26 25.90
CA VAL A 203 -3.57 5.51 24.65
C VAL A 203 -3.62 4.01 24.94
N TYR A 204 -4.74 3.40 24.57
CA TYR A 204 -5.00 1.98 24.77
C TYR A 204 -4.25 1.11 23.76
N ALA A 205 -4.38 1.45 22.48
CA ALA A 205 -3.84 0.66 21.38
C ALA A 205 -3.63 1.51 20.13
N GLY A 206 -3.05 0.90 19.11
CA GLY A 206 -2.95 1.50 17.79
C GLY A 206 -2.06 0.73 16.84
N GLU A 207 -1.91 1.29 15.65
CA GLU A 207 -0.98 0.82 14.62
C GLU A 207 -0.30 2.01 13.98
N PHE A 208 0.97 1.87 13.61
CA PHE A 208 1.67 2.90 12.87
C PHE A 208 2.30 2.34 11.59
N GLY A 209 2.47 3.22 10.61
CA GLY A 209 3.22 3.01 9.38
C GLY A 209 4.24 4.11 9.15
N VAL A 210 5.31 3.78 8.43
CA VAL A 210 6.33 4.73 8.01
C VAL A 210 6.03 5.16 6.58
N GLU A 211 5.79 6.44 6.38
CA GLU A 211 5.73 7.08 5.07
C GLU A 211 7.10 7.70 4.75
N VAL A 212 7.54 7.58 3.50
CA VAL A 212 8.77 8.20 3.01
C VAL A 212 8.45 9.04 1.80
N THR A 213 8.73 10.34 1.91
CA THR A 213 8.65 11.31 0.81
C THR A 213 10.03 11.92 0.59
N LYS A 214 10.20 12.65 -0.52
CA LYS A 214 11.42 13.37 -0.83
C LYS A 214 11.08 14.77 -1.32
N ASN A 215 11.78 15.76 -0.81
CA ASN A 215 11.71 17.13 -1.27
C ASN A 215 13.13 17.65 -1.57
N GLU A 216 13.26 18.94 -1.85
CA GLU A 216 14.55 19.60 -2.08
C GLU A 216 15.51 19.43 -0.88
N ASN A 217 14.95 19.30 0.32
CA ASN A 217 15.64 19.06 1.59
C ASN A 217 15.79 17.56 1.89
N GLY A 218 15.89 16.70 0.87
CA GLY A 218 16.17 15.28 1.03
C GLY A 218 14.97 14.44 1.50
N LEU A 219 15.25 13.39 2.29
CA LEU A 219 14.22 12.45 2.71
C LEU A 219 13.39 13.04 3.85
N HIS A 220 12.07 13.00 3.69
CA HIS A 220 11.11 13.41 4.71
C HIS A 220 10.27 12.18 5.11
N ILE A 221 10.64 11.60 6.26
CA ILE A 221 10.11 10.34 6.77
C ILE A 221 9.16 10.63 7.92
N HIS A 222 7.94 10.12 7.80
CA HIS A 222 6.88 10.29 8.79
C HIS A 222 6.51 8.98 9.45
N ILE A 223 6.03 9.08 10.70
CA ILE A 223 5.20 8.05 11.30
C ILE A 223 3.75 8.51 11.23
N HIS A 224 2.90 7.71 10.58
CA HIS A 224 1.44 7.83 10.60
C HIS A 224 0.87 6.75 11.51
N ALA A 225 0.14 7.14 12.55
CA ALA A 225 -0.39 6.21 13.53
C ALA A 225 -1.88 6.41 13.79
N LEU A 226 -2.62 5.31 13.74
CA LEU A 226 -3.97 5.21 14.29
C LEU A 226 -3.85 5.01 15.80
N LEU A 227 -4.50 5.86 16.59
CA LEU A 227 -4.55 5.76 18.04
C LEU A 227 -5.98 5.45 18.51
N LEU A 228 -6.11 4.52 19.45
CA LEU A 228 -7.31 4.35 20.28
C LEU A 228 -7.06 4.98 21.64
N VAL A 229 -7.84 5.99 21.95
CA VAL A 229 -7.62 6.92 23.06
C VAL A 229 -8.81 6.86 24.02
N HIS A 230 -8.57 6.78 25.33
CA HIS A 230 -9.66 6.71 26.31
C HIS A 230 -10.49 8.01 26.34
N LYS A 231 -11.79 7.93 25.97
CA LYS A 231 -12.71 9.09 25.89
C LYS A 231 -12.83 9.90 27.18
N SER A 232 -12.87 9.22 28.33
CA SER A 232 -13.12 9.85 29.63
C SER A 232 -11.88 10.43 30.31
N LEU A 233 -10.67 10.15 29.79
CA LEU A 233 -9.43 10.48 30.48
C LEU A 233 -8.77 11.76 29.97
N GLN A 234 -9.15 12.27 28.80
CA GLN A 234 -8.52 13.44 28.19
C GLN A 234 -9.38 14.05 27.06
N ASN A 235 -8.98 15.24 26.61
CA ASN A 235 -9.35 15.77 25.30
C ASN A 235 -8.14 15.81 24.35
N ARG A 236 -8.39 15.88 23.03
CA ARG A 236 -7.35 15.88 21.97
C ARG A 236 -6.18 16.82 22.30
N ASN A 237 -6.48 18.01 22.81
CA ASN A 237 -5.49 19.04 23.12
C ASN A 237 -4.55 18.60 24.26
N SER A 238 -5.05 17.91 25.28
CA SER A 238 -4.25 17.40 26.40
C SER A 238 -3.23 16.36 25.93
N LEU A 239 -3.67 15.40 25.12
CA LEU A 239 -2.75 14.40 24.54
C LEU A 239 -1.79 15.03 23.53
N HIS A 240 -2.27 15.91 22.65
CA HIS A 240 -1.40 16.64 21.72
C HIS A 240 -0.28 17.37 22.46
N ARG A 241 -0.61 18.11 23.54
CA ARG A 241 0.38 18.84 24.34
C ARG A 241 1.44 17.89 24.89
N GLN A 242 1.02 16.78 25.49
CA GLN A 242 1.97 15.82 26.07
C GLN A 242 2.82 15.09 25.03
N ILE A 243 2.24 14.73 23.88
CA ILE A 243 2.99 14.17 22.75
C ILE A 243 4.01 15.20 22.26
N LEU A 244 3.61 16.45 22.00
CA LEU A 244 4.51 17.48 21.48
C LEU A 244 5.70 17.71 22.41
N LEU A 245 5.47 17.92 23.70
CA LEU A 245 6.52 18.11 24.69
C LEU A 245 7.45 16.89 24.77
N ALA A 246 6.87 15.69 24.82
CA ALA A 246 7.64 14.46 24.90
C ALA A 246 8.47 14.19 23.64
N TRP A 247 7.91 14.50 22.47
CA TRP A 247 8.50 14.27 21.16
C TRP A 247 9.59 15.29 20.85
N ASN A 248 9.35 16.57 21.13
CA ASN A 248 10.35 17.63 21.01
C ASN A 248 11.61 17.28 21.83
N MET A 249 11.44 16.95 23.11
CA MET A 249 12.55 16.59 23.99
C MET A 249 13.33 15.35 23.51
N GLN A 250 12.65 14.36 22.92
CA GLN A 250 13.30 13.14 22.41
C GLN A 250 14.05 13.36 21.10
N THR A 251 13.61 14.31 20.30
CA THR A 251 14.15 14.60 18.96
C THR A 251 15.10 15.78 18.95
N ALA A 252 15.24 16.49 20.08
CA ALA A 252 16.26 17.51 20.32
C ALA A 252 17.69 16.98 20.10
N GLY A 253 18.63 17.91 19.93
CA GLY A 253 20.04 17.63 19.64
C GLY A 253 20.31 17.17 18.21
N SER A 254 19.31 17.26 17.33
CA SER A 254 19.39 16.72 15.96
C SER A 254 19.24 17.79 14.88
N GLY A 255 18.60 18.92 15.17
CA GLY A 255 18.57 20.10 14.31
C GLY A 255 19.68 21.09 14.64
N GLN A 256 19.83 22.12 13.82
CA GLN A 256 20.79 23.23 14.03
C GLN A 256 20.11 24.53 14.47
N ARG A 257 18.82 24.47 14.74
CA ARG A 257 18.04 25.66 15.05
C ARG A 257 18.37 26.13 16.46
N ASN A 258 18.92 27.34 16.57
CA ASN A 258 19.31 27.93 17.84
C ASN A 258 18.13 28.55 18.62
N ALA A 259 17.05 28.96 17.94
CA ALA A 259 15.88 29.57 18.56
C ALA A 259 14.61 29.36 17.73
N LEU A 260 13.45 29.34 18.40
CA LEU A 260 12.15 29.39 17.74
C LEU A 260 11.76 30.83 17.43
N THR A 261 11.31 31.08 16.21
CA THR A 261 10.81 32.40 15.78
C THR A 261 9.49 32.73 16.47
N ALA A 262 9.15 34.03 16.57
CA ALA A 262 7.89 34.45 17.16
C ALA A 262 6.67 33.87 16.41
N ALA A 263 6.75 33.77 15.08
CA ALA A 263 5.71 33.18 14.24
C ALA A 263 5.51 31.68 14.52
N GLU A 264 6.59 30.92 14.72
CA GLU A 264 6.51 29.51 15.09
C GLU A 264 5.90 29.33 16.48
N LYS A 265 6.32 30.13 17.46
CA LYS A 265 5.74 30.12 18.81
C LYS A 265 4.24 30.40 18.76
N ALA A 266 3.82 31.41 18.00
CA ALA A 266 2.41 31.74 17.81
C ALA A 266 1.63 30.61 17.12
N SER A 267 2.22 29.96 16.11
CA SER A 267 1.63 28.81 15.42
C SER A 267 1.42 27.62 16.35
N ILE A 268 2.40 27.32 17.21
CA ILE A 268 2.30 26.23 18.21
C ILE A 268 1.16 26.51 19.21
N LEU A 269 1.05 27.74 19.72
CA LEU A 269 -0.03 28.16 20.62
C LEU A 269 -1.39 28.08 19.92
N LYS A 270 -1.47 28.54 18.66
CA LYS A 270 -2.70 28.48 17.85
C LYS A 270 -3.16 27.04 17.61
N GLY A 271 -2.22 26.11 17.42
CA GLY A 271 -2.52 24.70 17.16
C GLY A 271 -3.12 23.94 18.34
N ASN A 272 -2.92 24.42 19.58
CA ASN A 272 -3.39 23.76 20.78
C ASN A 272 -3.65 24.75 21.92
N SER A 273 -4.93 24.94 22.27
CA SER A 273 -5.37 25.88 23.30
C SER A 273 -4.88 25.58 24.72
N LEU A 274 -4.35 24.38 24.99
CA LEU A 274 -3.79 24.00 26.28
C LEU A 274 -2.26 24.20 26.35
N MET A 275 -1.62 24.55 25.24
CA MET A 275 -0.20 24.93 25.25
C MET A 275 -0.04 26.29 25.94
N THR A 276 0.84 26.36 26.92
CA THR A 276 1.18 27.60 27.62
C THR A 276 2.42 28.25 27.03
N GLN A 277 2.64 29.53 27.32
CA GLN A 277 3.89 30.20 26.93
C GLN A 277 5.12 29.54 27.57
N ALA A 278 4.99 29.03 28.80
CA ALA A 278 6.05 28.30 29.49
C ALA A 278 6.40 27.00 28.74
N ASP A 279 5.39 26.26 28.28
CA ASP A 279 5.60 25.05 27.46
C ASP A 279 6.38 25.39 26.19
N VAL A 280 5.96 26.41 25.46
CA VAL A 280 6.59 26.83 24.20
C VAL A 280 8.01 27.34 24.42
N ASN A 281 8.25 28.07 25.51
CA ASN A 281 9.59 28.53 25.87
C ASN A 281 10.51 27.39 26.34
N GLY A 282 9.94 26.29 26.84
CA GLY A 282 10.68 25.08 27.23
C GLY A 282 10.94 24.11 26.08
N LEU A 283 10.38 24.34 24.88
CA LEU A 283 10.69 23.53 23.72
C LEU A 283 12.13 23.76 23.26
N SER A 284 12.84 22.67 22.99
CA SER A 284 14.14 22.74 22.33
C SER A 284 13.93 23.22 20.89
N PRO A 285 14.64 24.27 20.45
CA PRO A 285 14.48 24.81 19.11
C PRO A 285 14.93 23.83 18.02
N ASP A 286 15.86 22.94 18.34
CA ASP A 286 16.40 21.90 17.46
C ASP A 286 15.65 20.56 17.52
N GLY A 287 14.55 20.49 18.30
CA GLY A 287 13.65 19.35 18.37
C GLY A 287 12.43 19.52 17.46
N ALA A 288 11.65 18.46 17.28
CA ALA A 288 10.41 18.54 16.51
C ALA A 288 9.42 19.48 17.21
N THR A 289 8.98 20.52 16.51
CA THR A 289 7.98 21.49 17.01
C THR A 289 6.60 21.32 16.38
N LEU A 290 6.50 20.45 15.37
CA LEU A 290 5.27 20.19 14.63
C LEU A 290 4.95 18.69 14.72
N ILE A 291 3.74 18.42 15.18
CA ILE A 291 3.09 17.10 15.09
C ILE A 291 1.69 17.30 14.51
N GLY A 292 1.13 16.27 13.89
CA GLY A 292 -0.29 16.21 13.57
C GLY A 292 -0.98 15.31 14.59
N LEU A 293 -2.05 15.78 15.23
CA LEU A 293 -2.98 14.91 15.97
C LEU A 293 -4.40 15.35 15.66
N GLU A 294 -5.07 14.59 14.80
CA GLU A 294 -6.40 14.89 14.30
C GLU A 294 -7.39 13.79 14.66
N SER A 295 -8.66 14.13 14.82
CA SER A 295 -9.73 13.13 14.78
C SER A 295 -9.79 12.50 13.39
N LEU A 296 -10.39 11.30 13.27
CA LEU A 296 -10.56 10.66 11.96
C LEU A 296 -11.29 11.57 10.97
N TYR A 297 -10.85 11.51 9.70
CA TYR A 297 -11.44 12.26 8.61
C TYR A 297 -11.40 11.45 7.32
N LEU A 298 -12.24 11.84 6.36
CA LEU A 298 -12.15 11.48 4.96
C LEU A 298 -11.53 12.66 4.20
N ARG A 299 -10.60 12.38 3.28
CA ARG A 299 -9.99 13.38 2.39
C ARG A 299 -10.67 13.36 1.00
N SER A 300 -10.70 14.52 0.36
CA SER A 300 -11.09 14.70 -1.04
C SER A 300 -10.24 15.81 -1.65
N ASP A 301 -9.80 15.63 -2.89
CA ASP A 301 -9.08 16.67 -3.64
C ASP A 301 -10.06 17.63 -4.35
N GLN A 302 -11.36 17.28 -4.35
CA GLN A 302 -12.45 18.09 -4.86
C GLN A 302 -13.42 18.48 -3.74
N GLU A 303 -14.08 19.62 -3.92
CA GLU A 303 -15.15 20.08 -3.03
C GLU A 303 -16.32 19.10 -3.01
N LYS A 304 -16.80 18.77 -1.81
CA LYS A 304 -17.92 17.85 -1.58
C LYS A 304 -18.77 18.35 -0.44
N ARG A 305 -20.08 18.07 -0.50
CA ARG A 305 -21.02 18.42 0.58
C ARG A 305 -20.55 17.84 1.93
N GLY A 306 -20.45 18.69 2.94
CA GLY A 306 -20.03 18.32 4.29
C GLY A 306 -18.52 18.25 4.51
N TYR A 307 -17.71 18.52 3.48
CA TYR A 307 -16.27 18.68 3.61
C TYR A 307 -15.92 20.15 3.86
N ARG A 308 -14.79 20.40 4.53
CA ARG A 308 -14.21 21.73 4.75
C ARG A 308 -12.80 21.76 4.17
N TYR A 309 -12.45 22.84 3.50
CA TYR A 309 -11.10 23.02 2.99
C TYR A 309 -10.11 23.21 4.15
N ASP A 310 -9.02 22.46 4.14
CA ASP A 310 -7.91 22.59 5.07
C ASP A 310 -6.69 23.13 4.33
N GLU A 311 -6.42 24.42 4.53
CA GLU A 311 -5.30 25.14 3.91
C GLU A 311 -3.94 24.47 4.16
N ARG A 312 -3.78 23.79 5.31
CA ARG A 312 -2.50 23.15 5.64
C ARG A 312 -2.22 21.93 4.77
N SER A 313 -3.26 21.15 4.46
CA SER A 313 -3.13 19.96 3.62
C SER A 313 -3.45 20.22 2.16
N GLY A 314 -3.96 21.41 1.81
CA GLY A 314 -4.43 21.75 0.47
C GLY A 314 -5.60 20.86 0.02
N SER A 315 -6.36 20.29 0.97
CA SER A 315 -7.37 19.27 0.66
C SER A 315 -8.68 19.50 1.40
N TRP A 316 -9.77 18.96 0.87
CA TRP A 316 -11.07 18.98 1.52
C TRP A 316 -11.16 17.82 2.52
N LYS A 317 -11.53 18.11 3.76
CA LYS A 317 -11.67 17.11 4.84
C LYS A 317 -13.09 17.06 5.39
N ARG A 318 -13.62 15.87 5.61
CA ARG A 318 -14.83 15.62 6.42
C ARG A 318 -14.43 14.80 7.63
N TYR A 319 -14.50 15.39 8.83
CA TYR A 319 -14.30 14.63 10.06
C TYR A 319 -15.43 13.64 10.26
N VAL A 320 -15.09 12.41 10.64
CA VAL A 320 -16.06 11.32 10.80
C VAL A 320 -16.18 10.92 12.26
N ARG A 321 -17.39 10.55 12.65
CA ARG A 321 -17.73 10.05 13.98
C ARG A 321 -18.50 8.73 13.86
N PRO A 322 -18.58 7.93 14.93
CA PRO A 322 -19.35 6.69 14.92
C PRO A 322 -20.82 6.89 14.49
N GLU A 323 -21.40 8.06 14.77
CA GLU A 323 -22.78 8.39 14.42
C GLU A 323 -23.00 8.63 12.92
N ASP A 324 -21.94 8.80 12.12
CA ASP A 324 -22.01 8.90 10.65
C ASP A 324 -22.23 7.52 9.97
N GLY A 325 -22.36 6.45 10.76
CA GLY A 325 -22.50 5.07 10.29
C GLY A 325 -21.18 4.30 10.26
N PHE A 326 -21.26 2.98 10.43
CA PHE A 326 -20.10 2.09 10.55
C PHE A 326 -19.16 2.19 9.33
N ASP A 327 -19.72 2.18 8.13
CA ASP A 327 -18.97 2.25 6.87
C ASP A 327 -18.19 3.56 6.74
N THR A 328 -18.85 4.69 7.02
CA THR A 328 -18.22 6.02 6.98
C THR A 328 -17.09 6.11 8.01
N PHE A 329 -17.34 5.62 9.23
CA PHE A 329 -16.37 5.66 10.31
C PHE A 329 -15.14 4.80 10.00
N LEU A 330 -15.35 3.57 9.52
CA LEU A 330 -14.27 2.72 9.06
C LEU A 330 -13.54 3.33 7.85
N GLY A 331 -14.25 4.08 7.01
CA GLY A 331 -13.64 4.91 5.98
C GLY A 331 -12.58 5.86 6.55
N GLY A 332 -12.88 6.57 7.63
CA GLY A 332 -11.90 7.41 8.33
C GLY A 332 -10.72 6.62 8.91
N ILE A 333 -10.97 5.41 9.43
CA ILE A 333 -9.89 4.51 9.89
C ILE A 333 -8.99 4.13 8.71
N MET A 334 -9.58 3.77 7.57
CA MET A 334 -8.83 3.40 6.36
C MET A 334 -8.00 4.55 5.82
N GLU A 335 -8.54 5.77 5.85
CA GLU A 335 -7.80 6.98 5.48
C GLU A 335 -6.58 7.18 6.38
N CYS A 336 -6.73 6.95 7.68
CA CYS A 336 -5.62 7.04 8.64
C CYS A 336 -4.52 5.99 8.41
N ILE A 337 -4.88 4.75 8.08
CA ILE A 337 -3.92 3.65 7.92
C ILE A 337 -3.45 3.44 6.47
N LYS A 338 -3.91 4.26 5.52
CA LYS A 338 -3.63 4.08 4.09
C LYS A 338 -2.13 4.01 3.77
N TYR A 339 -1.32 4.72 4.55
CA TYR A 339 0.14 4.75 4.44
C TYR A 339 0.80 3.36 4.64
N HIS A 340 0.07 2.36 5.17
CA HIS A 340 0.57 0.98 5.29
C HIS A 340 0.58 0.23 3.95
N PHE A 341 -0.25 0.70 3.03
CA PHE A 341 -0.51 0.09 1.72
C PHE A 341 -0.59 1.14 0.61
N GLN A 342 -0.07 2.35 0.82
CA GLN A 342 0.14 3.30 -0.26
C GLN A 342 1.46 2.94 -0.96
N PRO A 343 1.55 3.00 -2.30
CA PRO A 343 2.82 2.82 -2.97
C PRO A 343 3.80 3.90 -2.49
N MET A 344 4.94 3.51 -1.94
CA MET A 344 6.01 4.47 -1.65
C MET A 344 6.63 4.94 -2.98
N ALA A 345 7.10 6.19 -3.01
CA ALA A 345 7.82 6.74 -4.15
C ALA A 345 7.00 6.71 -5.46
N MET A 346 5.75 7.17 -5.37
CA MET A 346 4.86 7.38 -6.49
C MET A 346 4.42 8.85 -6.48
N TYR A 347 4.51 9.51 -7.63
CA TYR A 347 4.00 10.86 -7.83
C TYR A 347 2.47 10.85 -7.90
N GLU A 348 1.85 12.03 -7.82
CA GLU A 348 0.39 12.18 -7.87
C GLU A 348 -0.21 11.68 -9.19
N ASP A 349 0.54 11.78 -10.29
CA ASP A 349 0.17 11.25 -11.61
C ASP A 349 0.20 9.70 -11.72
N GLY A 350 0.64 9.01 -10.66
CA GLY A 350 0.76 7.56 -10.59
C GLY A 350 2.04 6.98 -11.19
N THR A 351 2.98 7.81 -11.64
CA THR A 351 4.32 7.39 -12.07
C THR A 351 5.25 7.17 -10.87
N LEU A 352 6.32 6.40 -11.05
CA LEU A 352 7.25 6.06 -9.97
C LEU A 352 8.43 7.03 -9.91
N ASP A 353 8.79 7.47 -8.71
CA ASP A 353 10.03 8.19 -8.44
C ASP A 353 11.19 7.17 -8.33
N PHE A 354 11.83 6.86 -9.47
CA PHE A 354 12.91 5.87 -9.51
C PHE A 354 14.16 6.28 -8.73
N GLU A 355 14.39 7.59 -8.54
CA GLU A 355 15.52 8.07 -7.75
C GLU A 355 15.28 7.76 -6.27
N LEU A 356 14.10 8.08 -5.77
CA LEU A 356 13.68 7.75 -4.42
C LEU A 356 13.63 6.22 -4.22
N ILE A 357 13.08 5.46 -5.17
CA ILE A 357 13.04 3.99 -5.10
C ILE A 357 14.46 3.40 -4.95
N THR A 358 15.40 3.86 -5.78
CA THR A 358 16.79 3.39 -5.74
C THR A 358 17.43 3.64 -4.38
N GLU A 359 17.10 4.78 -3.78
CA GLU A 359 17.58 5.20 -2.47
C GLU A 359 16.97 4.39 -1.32
N ILE A 360 15.65 4.18 -1.31
CA ILE A 360 14.95 3.57 -0.16
C ILE A 360 14.91 2.04 -0.20
N LEU A 361 14.91 1.42 -1.38
CA LEU A 361 14.77 -0.04 -1.50
C LEU A 361 15.79 -0.84 -0.66
N PRO A 362 17.10 -0.50 -0.67
CA PRO A 362 18.07 -1.16 0.21
C PRO A 362 17.71 -1.02 1.69
N ALA A 363 17.24 0.17 2.09
CA ALA A 363 16.98 0.49 3.48
C ALA A 363 15.71 -0.18 4.04
N ILE A 364 14.70 -0.43 3.19
CA ILE A 364 13.42 -1.02 3.59
C ILE A 364 13.32 -2.55 3.39
N LYS A 365 14.34 -3.17 2.80
CA LYS A 365 14.33 -4.61 2.52
C LYS A 365 14.28 -5.39 3.83
N GLY A 366 13.32 -6.30 3.94
CA GLY A 366 13.14 -7.15 5.12
C GLY A 366 12.62 -6.40 6.37
N LYS A 367 12.54 -5.06 6.35
CA LYS A 367 12.04 -4.29 7.48
C LYS A 367 10.52 -4.20 7.48
N PRO A 368 9.83 -4.45 8.61
CA PRO A 368 8.43 -4.11 8.75
C PRO A 368 8.31 -2.58 8.90
N LEU A 369 7.68 -1.93 7.92
CA LEU A 369 7.41 -0.48 7.94
C LEU A 369 6.10 -0.14 8.64
N TYR A 370 5.38 -1.13 9.14
CA TYR A 370 4.16 -0.96 9.89
C TYR A 370 4.17 -1.90 11.09
N ARG A 371 3.68 -1.44 12.24
CA ARG A 371 3.62 -2.24 13.48
C ARG A 371 2.45 -1.82 14.36
N LYS A 372 1.86 -2.81 15.00
CA LYS A 372 0.84 -2.63 16.04
C LYS A 372 1.47 -2.39 17.40
N PHE A 373 0.75 -1.72 18.29
CA PHE A 373 1.19 -1.48 19.66
C PHE A 373 0.02 -1.46 20.65
N GLY A 374 0.36 -1.45 21.95
CA GLY A 374 -0.61 -1.50 23.03
C GLY A 374 -1.42 -2.79 22.95
N ALA A 375 -2.73 -2.70 23.18
CA ALA A 375 -3.60 -3.87 23.17
C ALA A 375 -3.75 -4.51 21.78
N PHE A 376 -3.41 -3.83 20.68
CA PHE A 376 -3.39 -4.45 19.35
C PHE A 376 -2.14 -5.31 19.09
N HIS A 377 -1.16 -5.29 19.97
CA HIS A 377 0.01 -6.16 19.86
C HIS A 377 -0.24 -7.50 20.56
N ALA A 378 -0.60 -8.52 19.77
CA ALA A 378 -1.00 -9.86 20.24
C ALA A 378 0.01 -10.57 21.16
N GLY A 379 1.29 -10.18 21.15
CA GLY A 379 2.33 -10.75 22.00
C GLY A 379 2.47 -10.10 23.38
N THR A 380 1.52 -9.28 23.84
CA THR A 380 1.60 -8.62 25.16
C THR A 380 0.60 -9.19 26.16
N LYS A 381 0.91 -9.07 27.46
CA LYS A 381 -0.01 -9.47 28.54
C LYS A 381 -1.34 -8.71 28.52
N ASN A 382 -1.35 -7.51 27.94
CA ASN A 382 -2.51 -6.63 27.84
C ASN A 382 -3.10 -6.65 26.41
N ALA A 383 -2.80 -7.67 25.62
CA ALA A 383 -3.36 -7.79 24.28
C ALA A 383 -4.88 -7.95 24.37
N HIS A 384 -5.58 -7.21 23.51
CA HIS A 384 -7.00 -7.41 23.28
C HIS A 384 -7.23 -8.86 22.77
N PRO A 385 -8.31 -9.56 23.17
CA PRO A 385 -8.56 -10.94 22.72
C PRO A 385 -8.51 -11.11 21.20
N GLY A 386 -9.05 -10.14 20.46
CA GLY A 386 -9.02 -10.11 19.00
C GLY A 386 -7.70 -9.66 18.36
N ALA A 387 -6.66 -9.29 19.12
CA ALA A 387 -5.43 -8.69 18.54
C ALA A 387 -4.72 -9.61 17.54
N LYS A 388 -4.86 -10.94 17.70
CA LYS A 388 -4.31 -11.91 16.74
C LYS A 388 -4.95 -11.78 15.36
N THR A 389 -6.25 -11.50 15.27
CA THR A 389 -6.96 -11.38 13.98
C THR A 389 -6.53 -10.17 13.17
N LEU A 390 -5.99 -9.13 13.83
CA LEU A 390 -5.45 -7.95 13.16
C LEU A 390 -4.12 -8.22 12.42
N ASN A 391 -3.43 -9.32 12.71
CA ASN A 391 -2.20 -9.66 11.99
C ASN A 391 -2.55 -10.23 10.61
N VAL A 392 -2.21 -9.49 9.56
CA VAL A 392 -2.49 -9.84 8.16
C VAL A 392 -1.90 -11.19 7.75
N ASN A 393 -0.84 -11.65 8.42
CA ASN A 393 -0.23 -12.95 8.18
C ASN A 393 -0.63 -14.01 9.22
N TYR A 394 -1.46 -13.66 10.19
CA TYR A 394 -2.00 -14.64 11.12
C TYR A 394 -2.88 -15.59 10.34
N LYS A 395 -2.38 -16.81 10.20
CA LYS A 395 -3.14 -17.98 9.83
C LYS A 395 -3.51 -18.60 11.18
N PRO A 396 -4.77 -18.54 11.62
CA PRO A 396 -5.17 -19.29 12.80
C PRO A 396 -4.88 -20.75 12.48
N ASP A 397 -4.07 -21.43 13.30
CA ASP A 397 -3.67 -22.82 13.06
C ASP A 397 -4.87 -23.81 13.10
N GLU A 398 -6.10 -23.32 13.25
CA GLU A 398 -7.35 -24.10 13.25
C GLU A 398 -8.55 -23.43 12.55
N SER A 399 -8.39 -22.36 11.77
CA SER A 399 -9.54 -21.83 11.02
C SER A 399 -9.23 -21.69 9.54
N GLY A 400 -9.78 -22.64 8.79
CA GLY A 400 -10.03 -22.50 7.37
C GLY A 400 -10.62 -21.12 7.08
N ALA A 401 -11.46 -20.53 7.92
CA ALA A 401 -12.12 -19.21 7.82
C ALA A 401 -11.70 -18.25 6.68
N GLU A 402 -10.48 -17.70 6.59
CA GLU A 402 -10.16 -16.80 5.45
C GLU A 402 -9.99 -17.58 4.13
N MET A 403 -9.34 -18.74 4.22
CA MET A 403 -9.25 -19.70 3.10
C MET A 403 -10.58 -20.40 2.85
N ALA A 404 -11.47 -20.52 3.84
CA ALA A 404 -12.80 -21.11 3.82
C ALA A 404 -13.87 -20.07 3.50
N GLU A 405 -13.57 -18.79 3.51
CA GLU A 405 -14.41 -17.71 2.99
C GLU A 405 -14.01 -17.47 1.53
N ASP A 406 -12.72 -17.44 1.21
CA ASP A 406 -12.25 -17.51 -0.18
C ASP A 406 -12.63 -18.87 -0.81
N MET A 407 -12.60 -19.99 -0.07
CA MET A 407 -13.16 -21.30 -0.49
C MET A 407 -14.67 -21.40 -0.27
N ALA A 408 -15.35 -20.67 0.60
CA ALA A 408 -16.83 -20.65 0.57
C ALA A 408 -17.26 -19.95 -0.72
N ASN A 409 -16.56 -18.90 -1.14
CA ASN A 409 -16.81 -18.21 -2.40
C ASN A 409 -16.36 -18.98 -3.65
N LEU A 410 -15.42 -19.94 -3.55
CA LEU A 410 -14.81 -20.64 -4.71
C LEU A 410 -14.96 -22.18 -4.70
N GLY A 411 -15.27 -22.74 -3.54
CA GLY A 411 -15.32 -24.15 -3.17
C GLY A 411 -16.57 -24.46 -2.32
N HIS A 412 -17.70 -23.84 -2.70
CA HIS A 412 -18.98 -24.51 -2.53
C HIS A 412 -18.83 -25.96 -3.01
N GLU A 413 -19.47 -26.91 -2.31
CA GLU A 413 -19.55 -28.30 -2.75
C GLU A 413 -20.07 -28.38 -4.19
N GLU A 414 -20.93 -27.42 -4.58
CA GLU A 414 -21.47 -27.27 -5.93
C GLU A 414 -20.86 -26.07 -6.65
N VAL A 415 -20.28 -26.33 -7.82
CA VAL A 415 -19.89 -25.27 -8.76
C VAL A 415 -21.15 -24.83 -9.50
N ILE A 416 -21.40 -23.53 -9.59
CA ILE A 416 -22.58 -22.97 -10.27
C ILE A 416 -22.11 -22.28 -11.55
N ASP A 417 -22.77 -22.54 -12.68
CA ASP A 417 -22.51 -21.82 -13.93
C ASP A 417 -22.93 -20.34 -13.80
N PRO A 418 -22.05 -19.38 -14.13
CA PRO A 418 -22.33 -17.96 -13.92
C PRO A 418 -23.38 -17.40 -14.88
N GLU A 419 -23.72 -18.10 -15.97
CA GLU A 419 -24.70 -17.66 -16.97
C GLU A 419 -26.07 -18.30 -16.73
N SER A 420 -26.14 -19.60 -16.47
CA SER A 420 -27.40 -20.30 -16.22
C SER A 420 -27.85 -20.27 -14.77
N GLY A 421 -26.92 -20.21 -13.81
CA GLY A 421 -27.22 -20.34 -12.38
C GLY A 421 -27.45 -21.78 -11.92
N GLU A 422 -27.27 -22.77 -12.81
CA GLU A 422 -27.41 -24.19 -12.50
C GLU A 422 -26.10 -24.77 -11.92
N PRO A 423 -26.18 -25.76 -11.02
CA PRO A 423 -25.03 -26.57 -10.63
C PRO A 423 -24.39 -27.25 -11.85
N VAL A 424 -23.07 -27.32 -11.89
CA VAL A 424 -22.30 -28.02 -12.93
C VAL A 424 -21.51 -29.18 -12.36
N LEU A 425 -21.53 -30.29 -13.09
CA LEU A 425 -20.73 -31.48 -12.79
C LEU A 425 -19.26 -31.22 -13.07
N ARG A 426 -18.39 -32.07 -12.50
CA ARG A 426 -16.93 -31.89 -12.62
C ARG A 426 -16.46 -31.92 -14.06
N GLU A 427 -17.04 -32.77 -14.89
CA GLU A 427 -16.77 -32.92 -16.31
C GLU A 427 -17.21 -31.72 -17.16
N GLU A 428 -18.08 -30.86 -16.62
CA GLU A 428 -18.62 -29.68 -17.31
C GLU A 428 -17.79 -28.42 -17.09
N TYR A 429 -16.68 -28.51 -16.35
CA TYR A 429 -15.72 -27.43 -16.22
C TYR A 429 -14.28 -27.92 -16.16
N ARG A 430 -13.34 -26.99 -16.43
CA ARG A 430 -11.90 -27.26 -16.32
C ARG A 430 -11.14 -26.06 -15.77
N TYR A 431 -10.04 -26.35 -15.11
CA TYR A 431 -9.11 -25.32 -14.63
C TYR A 431 -8.04 -25.04 -15.67
N LEU A 432 -7.69 -23.77 -15.82
CA LEU A 432 -6.65 -23.34 -16.75
C LEU A 432 -5.86 -22.16 -16.20
N VAL A 433 -4.60 -22.07 -16.62
CA VAL A 433 -3.69 -20.98 -16.31
C VAL A 433 -3.40 -20.18 -17.56
N VAL A 434 -3.62 -18.87 -17.47
CA VAL A 434 -3.32 -17.89 -18.51
C VAL A 434 -2.60 -16.69 -17.88
N SER A 435 -1.75 -16.01 -18.66
CA SER A 435 -1.21 -14.71 -18.24
C SER A 435 -2.32 -13.67 -18.22
N LEU A 436 -2.51 -12.98 -17.09
CA LEU A 436 -3.55 -11.96 -16.97
C LEU A 436 -3.36 -10.81 -17.98
N ALA A 437 -2.15 -10.61 -18.51
CA ALA A 437 -1.89 -9.65 -19.59
C ALA A 437 -2.63 -9.98 -20.90
N LYS A 438 -3.02 -11.24 -21.10
CA LYS A 438 -3.73 -11.79 -22.29
C LYS A 438 -5.24 -11.95 -22.05
N VAL A 439 -5.74 -11.38 -20.96
CA VAL A 439 -7.14 -11.42 -20.56
C VAL A 439 -7.75 -10.04 -20.75
N ARG A 440 -8.96 -10.01 -21.30
CA ARG A 440 -9.82 -8.83 -21.44
C ARG A 440 -11.10 -9.05 -20.65
N VAL A 441 -11.62 -7.98 -20.08
CA VAL A 441 -12.93 -7.96 -19.42
C VAL A 441 -13.75 -6.93 -20.19
N ASP A 442 -14.79 -7.39 -20.88
CA ASP A 442 -15.50 -6.60 -21.90
C ASP A 442 -16.63 -5.77 -21.27
N PRO A 443 -16.50 -4.44 -21.18
CA PRO A 443 -17.52 -3.58 -20.56
C PRO A 443 -18.84 -3.58 -21.32
N ASN A 444 -18.85 -3.95 -22.60
CA ASN A 444 -20.04 -3.97 -23.44
C ASN A 444 -20.78 -5.32 -23.41
N ASP A 445 -20.20 -6.33 -22.76
CA ASP A 445 -20.71 -7.70 -22.70
C ASP A 445 -20.76 -8.16 -21.25
N ASP A 446 -21.42 -7.37 -20.40
CA ASP A 446 -21.63 -7.62 -18.96
C ASP A 446 -20.33 -7.96 -18.21
N LEU A 447 -19.21 -7.34 -18.60
CA LEU A 447 -17.87 -7.62 -18.06
C LEU A 447 -17.42 -9.07 -18.27
N ARG A 448 -17.89 -9.77 -19.31
CA ARG A 448 -17.44 -11.14 -19.59
C ARG A 448 -15.92 -11.22 -19.79
N ILE A 449 -15.33 -12.27 -19.23
CA ILE A 449 -13.90 -12.55 -19.31
C ILE A 449 -13.60 -13.23 -20.64
N LYS A 450 -12.76 -12.60 -21.46
CA LYS A 450 -12.32 -13.10 -22.77
C LYS A 450 -10.81 -13.25 -22.81
N PHE A 451 -10.35 -14.23 -23.57
CA PHE A 451 -8.93 -14.47 -23.81
C PHE A 451 -8.54 -13.93 -25.20
N ASP A 452 -7.34 -13.38 -25.34
CA ASP A 452 -6.80 -12.99 -26.64
C ASP A 452 -6.76 -14.19 -27.60
N LYS A 453 -7.08 -14.02 -28.88
CA LYS A 453 -7.13 -15.13 -29.87
C LYS A 453 -5.85 -15.96 -29.96
N ASN A 454 -4.69 -15.36 -29.66
CA ASN A 454 -3.37 -15.99 -29.79
C ASN A 454 -2.86 -16.59 -28.48
N VAL A 455 -3.66 -16.62 -27.41
CA VAL A 455 -3.25 -17.24 -26.15
C VAL A 455 -3.60 -18.72 -26.18
N ALA A 456 -2.61 -19.56 -25.87
CA ALA A 456 -2.82 -20.98 -25.60
C ALA A 456 -2.96 -21.16 -24.08
N PRO A 457 -4.17 -21.40 -23.54
CA PRO A 457 -4.33 -21.75 -22.14
C PRO A 457 -3.55 -23.00 -21.78
N LYS A 458 -2.98 -23.04 -20.59
CA LYS A 458 -2.47 -24.28 -20.03
C LYS A 458 -3.52 -24.88 -19.09
N TYR A 459 -4.16 -25.96 -19.52
CA TYR A 459 -5.11 -26.70 -18.69
C TYR A 459 -4.39 -27.45 -17.56
N LEU A 460 -5.09 -27.59 -16.43
CA LEU A 460 -4.65 -28.29 -15.24
C LEU A 460 -5.49 -29.55 -15.09
N ASP A 461 -5.22 -30.56 -15.92
CA ASP A 461 -6.08 -31.75 -16.04
C ASP A 461 -6.14 -32.58 -14.75
N ASN A 462 -5.10 -32.48 -13.90
CA ASN A 462 -5.03 -33.18 -12.61
C ASN A 462 -5.68 -32.42 -11.45
N ALA A 463 -6.10 -31.17 -11.66
CA ALA A 463 -6.70 -30.37 -10.60
C ALA A 463 -8.20 -30.67 -10.51
N TYR A 464 -8.63 -31.32 -9.44
CA TYR A 464 -10.04 -31.65 -9.22
C TYR A 464 -10.79 -30.52 -8.54
N THR A 465 -10.12 -29.81 -7.64
CA THR A 465 -10.67 -28.68 -6.89
C THR A 465 -9.97 -27.37 -7.26
N ALA A 466 -10.58 -26.24 -6.87
CA ALA A 466 -9.96 -24.94 -7.01
C ALA A 466 -8.66 -24.83 -6.19
N PHE A 467 -8.58 -25.55 -5.07
CA PHE A 467 -7.39 -25.59 -4.22
C PHE A 467 -6.22 -26.30 -4.91
N ASP A 468 -6.45 -27.49 -5.49
CA ASP A 468 -5.43 -28.22 -6.26
C ASP A 468 -4.89 -27.35 -7.40
N ALA A 469 -5.81 -26.71 -8.12
CA ALA A 469 -5.48 -25.81 -9.21
C ALA A 469 -4.63 -24.60 -8.77
N LEU A 470 -4.91 -24.05 -7.58
CA LEU A 470 -4.12 -22.95 -7.00
C LEU A 470 -2.71 -23.42 -6.60
N VAL A 471 -2.58 -24.62 -6.02
CA VAL A 471 -1.27 -25.22 -5.67
C VAL A 471 -0.44 -25.45 -6.92
N GLU A 472 -1.01 -26.08 -7.95
CA GLU A 472 -0.33 -26.30 -9.23
C GLU A 472 0.09 -24.97 -9.89
N MET A 473 -0.79 -23.97 -9.91
CA MET A 473 -0.48 -22.63 -10.41
C MET A 473 0.70 -21.99 -9.65
N ASP A 474 0.74 -22.10 -8.32
CA ASP A 474 1.83 -21.56 -7.50
C ASP A 474 3.16 -22.27 -7.79
N MET A 475 3.14 -23.60 -7.93
CA MET A 475 4.31 -24.39 -8.32
C MET A 475 4.86 -23.95 -9.68
N MET A 476 3.98 -23.79 -10.68
CA MET A 476 4.36 -23.28 -12.01
C MET A 476 4.97 -21.88 -11.94
N ALA A 477 4.36 -20.98 -11.14
CA ALA A 477 4.87 -19.63 -10.97
C ALA A 477 6.27 -19.61 -10.33
N ARG A 478 6.50 -20.41 -9.29
CA ARG A 478 7.82 -20.54 -8.65
C ARG A 478 8.86 -21.17 -9.58
N ALA A 479 8.48 -22.17 -10.37
CA ALA A 479 9.36 -22.77 -11.37
C ALA A 479 9.81 -21.74 -12.41
N ARG A 480 8.87 -20.96 -12.97
CA ARG A 480 9.17 -19.84 -13.87
C ARG A 480 10.08 -18.81 -13.21
N GLN A 481 9.80 -18.47 -11.95
CA GLN A 481 10.61 -17.50 -11.24
C GLN A 481 12.07 -17.96 -11.07
N ARG A 482 12.29 -19.22 -10.72
CA ARG A 482 13.63 -19.81 -10.64
C ARG A 482 14.34 -19.79 -11.99
N ALA A 483 13.63 -20.16 -13.06
CA ALA A 483 14.18 -20.16 -14.41
C ALA A 483 14.61 -18.76 -14.88
N ILE A 484 13.80 -17.73 -14.61
CA ILE A 484 14.13 -16.35 -14.98
C ILE A 484 15.26 -15.80 -14.11
N LYS A 485 15.19 -15.99 -12.77
CA LYS A 485 16.23 -15.53 -11.84
C LYS A 485 17.62 -16.07 -12.24
N ASN A 486 17.70 -17.33 -12.66
CA ASN A 486 18.94 -17.94 -13.15
C ASN A 486 19.50 -17.29 -14.42
N LYS A 487 18.65 -16.73 -15.29
CA LYS A 487 19.08 -15.98 -16.50
C LYS A 487 19.64 -14.60 -16.17
N PHE A 488 19.16 -13.95 -15.09
CA PHE A 488 19.56 -12.59 -14.72
C PHE A 488 20.73 -12.55 -13.72
N ILE A 489 20.83 -13.51 -12.80
CA ILE A 489 21.78 -13.42 -11.67
C ILE A 489 23.10 -14.13 -11.95
N LYS A 490 23.16 -15.18 -12.78
CA LYS A 490 24.45 -15.76 -13.14
C LYS A 490 25.12 -14.80 -14.14
N PRO A 491 26.13 -14.00 -13.72
CA PRO A 491 26.91 -13.29 -14.70
C PRO A 491 27.56 -14.35 -15.58
N LYS A 492 27.79 -14.07 -16.85
CA LYS A 492 28.61 -14.93 -17.72
C LYS A 492 30.05 -14.96 -17.19
N LYS A 493 30.31 -15.61 -16.04
CA LYS A 493 31.64 -15.94 -15.52
C LYS A 493 32.39 -16.93 -16.42
N ALA A 494 31.83 -17.32 -17.56
CA ALA A 494 32.33 -18.41 -18.41
C ALA A 494 32.99 -17.96 -19.73
N ARG A 495 33.37 -16.68 -19.92
CA ARG A 495 34.03 -16.26 -21.18
C ARG A 495 35.33 -15.46 -21.09
N SER A 496 35.88 -15.15 -19.92
CA SER A 496 37.17 -14.45 -19.82
C SER A 496 38.39 -15.33 -19.50
N CYS A 497 38.25 -16.63 -19.24
CA CYS A 497 39.39 -17.53 -18.94
C CYS A 497 39.93 -18.34 -20.13
N LEU A 498 39.57 -18.04 -21.38
CA LEU A 498 39.97 -18.84 -22.55
C LEU A 498 40.71 -18.08 -23.66
N LYS A 499 41.27 -16.88 -23.38
CA LYS A 499 42.08 -16.12 -24.37
C LYS A 499 43.40 -15.54 -23.83
N GLN A 500 44.08 -16.23 -22.91
CA GLN A 500 45.46 -15.90 -22.53
C GLN A 500 46.40 -17.12 -22.59
N LYS A 501 46.24 -17.99 -23.59
CA LYS A 501 47.22 -19.02 -23.94
C LYS A 501 47.40 -19.10 -25.47
N SER A 502 48.07 -18.11 -26.06
CA SER A 502 48.74 -18.25 -27.37
C SER A 502 49.46 -16.95 -27.78
N SER A 503 50.56 -16.59 -27.11
CA SER A 503 51.60 -15.73 -27.69
C SER A 503 52.84 -15.69 -26.76
N ALA A 504 53.49 -16.84 -26.58
CA ALA A 504 54.82 -16.91 -25.98
C ALA A 504 55.58 -18.09 -26.61
N THR A 505 55.92 -17.93 -27.89
CA THR A 505 56.92 -18.76 -28.59
C THR A 505 57.51 -17.93 -29.71
N SER A 506 58.81 -17.67 -29.61
CA SER A 506 59.81 -17.50 -30.68
C SER A 506 60.66 -16.24 -30.56
N ALA A 507 61.77 -16.34 -29.83
CA ALA A 507 63.04 -15.70 -30.19
C ALA A 507 64.16 -16.33 -29.33
N LEU A 508 64.62 -17.50 -29.75
CA LEU A 508 65.96 -18.01 -29.47
C LEU A 508 66.67 -18.05 -30.81
N THR A 509 67.79 -17.35 -30.91
CA THR A 509 68.84 -17.51 -31.92
C THR A 509 70.18 -17.15 -31.27
N PRO A 510 71.29 -17.68 -31.80
CA PRO A 510 72.34 -18.35 -31.02
C PRO A 510 73.40 -17.45 -30.41
#